data_AF-A0A4S2RRY2-F1
#
_entry.id   AF-A0A4S2RRY2-F1
#
_cell.length_a   1.000
_cell.length_b   1.000
_cell.length_c   1.000
_cell.angle_alpha   90.00
_cell.angle_beta   90.00
_cell.angle_gamma   90.00
#
_symmetry.space_group_name_H-M   'P 1'
#
loop_
_entity.id
_entity.type
_entity.pdbx_description
1 polymer ?
#
loop_
_entity_poly.entity_id
_entity_poly.type
_entity_poly.pdbx_seq_one_letter_code
_entity_poly.pdbx_strand_id
1 'polypeptide(L)'
;MGQIESVNAATTEAKIQALYGDAWHMTALVNGVLSTLALLLAVFVLARPAFGAPGRTLPTWVRAVSWAAVALGALGVLLFGLMYFDILAPLPKAA
;
A
#
# COMPACT_ATOMS: atom_id res chain seq x y z
N MET A 1 13.88 -0.07 -23.54
CA MET A 1 14.38 1.30 -23.33
C MET A 1 15.07 1.48 -21.97
N GLY A 2 14.62 0.87 -20.87
CA GLY A 2 15.27 1.05 -19.54
C GLY A 2 16.72 0.56 -19.40
N GLN A 3 17.19 -0.38 -20.22
CA GLN A 3 18.58 -0.83 -20.16
C GLN A 3 19.57 0.18 -20.78
N ILE A 4 19.12 1.07 -21.68
CA ILE A 4 20.02 2.05 -22.34
C ILE A 4 20.28 3.26 -21.42
N GLU A 5 19.28 3.70 -20.65
CA GLU A 5 19.45 4.74 -19.62
C GLU A 5 20.34 4.26 -18.46
N SER A 6 20.24 2.98 -18.07
CA SER A 6 21.10 2.43 -17.01
C SER A 6 22.57 2.27 -17.43
N VAL A 7 22.90 2.21 -18.72
CA VAL A 7 24.31 2.20 -19.16
C VAL A 7 24.96 3.58 -19.01
N ASN A 8 24.18 4.65 -19.14
CA ASN A 8 24.63 6.06 -19.13
C ASN A 8 24.66 6.74 -17.75
N ALA A 9 24.17 6.08 -16.69
CA ALA A 9 24.23 6.63 -15.34
C ALA A 9 25.68 6.61 -14.80
N ALA A 10 26.16 7.76 -14.30
CA ALA A 10 27.57 8.02 -13.97
C ALA A 10 28.11 7.23 -12.75
N THR A 11 27.26 6.62 -11.92
CA THR A 11 27.64 5.88 -10.71
C THR A 11 26.79 4.61 -10.53
N THR A 12 27.34 3.60 -9.85
CA THR A 12 26.65 2.31 -9.60
C THR A 12 25.35 2.48 -8.81
N GLU A 13 25.28 3.43 -7.87
CA GLU A 13 24.04 3.76 -7.13
C GLU A 13 22.93 4.28 -8.05
N ALA A 14 23.26 5.19 -8.98
CA ALA A 14 22.29 5.71 -9.94
C ALA A 14 21.72 4.59 -10.83
N LYS A 15 22.53 3.55 -11.15
CA LYS A 15 22.05 2.38 -11.88
C LYS A 15 21.10 1.52 -11.06
N ILE A 16 21.42 1.27 -9.79
CA ILE A 16 20.54 0.49 -8.89
C ILE A 16 19.21 1.20 -8.69
N GLN A 17 19.24 2.53 -8.48
CA GLN A 17 18.03 3.33 -8.29
C GLN A 17 17.18 3.41 -9.55
N ALA A 18 17.78 3.59 -10.73
CA ALA A 18 17.05 3.60 -12.00
C ALA A 18 16.43 2.23 -12.33
N LEU A 19 17.08 1.13 -11.97
CA LEU A 19 16.60 -0.21 -12.31
C LEU A 19 15.56 -0.74 -11.31
N TYR A 20 15.64 -0.35 -10.04
CA TYR A 20 14.83 -0.94 -8.96
C TYR A 20 14.07 0.07 -8.09
N GLY A 21 14.57 1.29 -7.93
CA GLY A 21 14.00 2.31 -7.03
C GLY A 21 12.63 2.82 -7.49
N ASP A 22 12.49 3.18 -8.75
CA ASP A 22 11.20 3.65 -9.29
C ASP A 22 10.13 2.57 -9.23
N ALA A 23 10.48 1.33 -9.60
CA ALA A 23 9.57 0.20 -9.51
C ALA A 23 9.15 -0.11 -8.06
N TRP A 24 10.08 0.06 -7.11
CA TRP A 24 9.84 -0.15 -5.68
C TRP A 24 8.83 0.85 -5.12
N HIS A 25 9.03 2.14 -5.38
CA HIS A 25 8.13 3.21 -4.93
C HIS A 25 6.76 3.13 -5.63
N MET A 26 6.73 2.80 -6.93
CA MET A 26 5.48 2.61 -7.65
C MET A 26 4.66 1.44 -7.11
N THR A 27 5.30 0.33 -6.77
CA THR A 27 4.63 -0.80 -6.12
C THR A 27 4.09 -0.40 -4.74
N ALA A 28 4.85 0.38 -3.98
CA ALA A 28 4.40 0.93 -2.71
C ALA A 28 3.12 1.77 -2.89
N LEU A 29 3.09 2.70 -3.86
CA LEU A 29 1.93 3.53 -4.15
C LEU A 29 0.68 2.71 -4.48
N VAL A 30 0.81 1.66 -5.30
CA VAL A 30 -0.30 0.75 -5.63
C VAL A 30 -0.83 0.07 -4.38
N ASN A 31 0.05 -0.45 -3.52
CA ASN A 31 -0.35 -1.05 -2.25
C ASN A 31 -1.06 -0.03 -1.36
N GLY A 32 -0.55 1.19 -1.26
CA GLY A 32 -1.15 2.28 -0.51
C GLY A 32 -2.58 2.56 -0.96
N VAL A 33 -2.79 2.76 -2.27
CA VAL A 33 -4.12 3.04 -2.84
C VAL A 33 -5.09 1.89 -2.58
N LEU A 34 -4.70 0.64 -2.88
CA LEU A 34 -5.57 -0.51 -2.67
C LEU A 34 -5.95 -0.70 -1.20
N SER A 35 -5.00 -0.47 -0.30
CA SER A 35 -5.24 -0.57 1.13
C SER A 35 -6.13 0.53 1.66
N THR A 36 -5.96 1.77 1.20
CA THR A 36 -6.89 2.86 1.53
C THR A 36 -8.30 2.55 1.06
N LEU A 37 -8.46 2.05 -0.17
CA LEU A 37 -9.77 1.65 -0.69
C LEU A 37 -10.40 0.53 0.15
N ALA A 38 -9.61 -0.48 0.54
CA ALA A 38 -10.09 -1.56 1.41
C ALA A 38 -10.58 -1.04 2.77
N LEU A 39 -9.84 -0.11 3.39
CA LEU A 39 -10.25 0.53 4.64
C LEU A 39 -11.55 1.33 4.49
N LEU A 40 -11.66 2.14 3.42
CA LEU A 40 -12.86 2.93 3.15
C LEU A 40 -14.09 2.04 2.97
N LEU A 41 -13.98 0.97 2.19
CA LEU A 41 -15.06 0.01 1.98
C LEU A 41 -15.45 -0.69 3.29
N ALA A 42 -14.47 -1.12 4.08
CA ALA A 42 -14.74 -1.80 5.35
C ALA A 42 -15.46 -0.88 6.34
N VAL A 43 -15.00 0.37 6.48
CA VAL A 43 -15.66 1.39 7.32
C VAL A 43 -17.06 1.67 6.83
N PHE A 44 -17.26 1.84 5.52
CA PHE A 44 -18.58 2.07 4.94
C PHE A 44 -19.55 0.91 5.23
N VAL A 45 -19.10 -0.34 5.07
CA VAL A 45 -19.91 -1.52 5.36
C VAL A 45 -20.26 -1.62 6.84
N LEU A 46 -19.30 -1.36 7.73
CA LEU A 46 -19.51 -1.38 9.19
C LEU A 46 -20.42 -0.25 9.67
N ALA A 47 -20.35 0.93 9.05
CA ALA A 47 -21.17 2.08 9.39
C ALA A 47 -22.61 1.98 8.85
N ARG A 48 -22.85 1.15 7.83
CA ARG A 48 -24.15 0.99 7.16
C ARG A 48 -25.36 0.79 8.10
N PRO A 49 -25.30 -0.01 9.18
CA PRO A 49 -26.43 -0.19 10.09
C PRO A 49 -26.79 1.07 10.88
N ALA A 50 -25.82 1.94 11.16
CA ALA A 50 -26.04 3.16 11.93
C ALA A 50 -26.85 4.21 11.15
N PHE A 51 -26.86 4.13 9.82
CA PHE A 51 -27.61 5.03 8.93
C PHE A 51 -28.82 4.35 8.25
N GLY A 52 -29.10 3.08 8.59
CA GLY A 52 -30.17 2.27 8.01
C GLY A 52 -31.46 2.27 8.83
N ALA A 53 -32.45 1.48 8.39
CA ALA A 53 -33.70 1.32 9.12
C ALA A 53 -33.46 0.73 10.54
N PRO A 54 -34.14 1.26 11.58
CA PRO A 54 -33.99 0.77 12.95
C PRO A 54 -34.24 -0.75 13.02
N GLY A 55 -33.30 -1.48 13.64
CA GLY A 55 -33.41 -2.94 13.84
C GLY A 55 -32.71 -3.82 12.79
N ARG A 56 -32.13 -3.25 11.72
CA ARG A 56 -31.38 -4.04 10.73
C ARG A 56 -29.94 -4.25 11.17
N THR A 57 -29.59 -5.48 11.56
CA THR A 57 -28.22 -5.86 11.90
C THR A 57 -27.46 -6.41 10.69
N LEU A 58 -26.13 -6.26 10.67
CA LEU A 58 -25.28 -6.91 9.67
C LEU A 58 -25.25 -8.42 9.94
N PRO A 59 -25.37 -9.26 8.89
CA PRO A 59 -25.08 -10.69 9.03
C PRO A 59 -23.65 -10.89 9.57
N THR A 60 -23.47 -11.87 10.47
CA THR A 60 -22.20 -12.13 11.15
C THR A 60 -21.02 -12.30 10.17
N TRP A 61 -21.24 -12.97 9.04
CA TRP A 61 -20.21 -13.15 8.02
C TRP A 61 -19.79 -11.83 7.35
N VAL A 62 -20.72 -10.92 7.09
CA VAL A 62 -20.41 -9.60 6.49
C VAL A 62 -19.54 -8.81 7.45
N ARG A 63 -19.89 -8.82 8.73
CA ARG A 63 -19.10 -8.17 9.78
C ARG A 63 -17.69 -8.77 9.86
N ALA A 64 -17.57 -10.10 9.83
CA ALA A 64 -16.26 -10.78 9.86
C ALA A 64 -15.39 -10.42 8.64
N VAL A 65 -15.96 -10.46 7.42
CA VAL A 65 -15.25 -10.07 6.19
C VAL A 65 -14.83 -8.60 6.24
N SER A 66 -15.68 -7.72 6.77
CA SER A 66 -15.35 -6.30 6.92
C SER A 66 -14.15 -6.12 7.86
N TRP A 67 -14.11 -6.83 8.98
CA TRP A 67 -12.96 -6.81 9.89
C TRP A 67 -11.69 -7.37 9.24
N ALA A 68 -11.80 -8.42 8.42
CA ALA A 68 -10.67 -8.92 7.64
C ALA A 68 -10.15 -7.88 6.64
N ALA A 69 -11.04 -7.14 5.97
CA ALA A 69 -10.68 -6.03 5.09
C ALA A 69 -10.01 -4.87 5.86
N VAL A 70 -10.46 -4.56 7.08
CA VAL A 70 -9.77 -3.59 7.95
C VAL A 70 -8.35 -4.04 8.26
N ALA A 71 -8.16 -5.29 8.69
CA ALA A 71 -6.84 -5.82 9.02
C ALA A 71 -5.90 -5.79 7.80
N LEU A 72 -6.40 -6.24 6.65
CA LEU A 72 -5.63 -6.26 5.40
C LEU A 72 -5.28 -4.84 4.92
N GLY A 73 -6.23 -3.91 5.00
CA GLY A 73 -6.01 -2.50 4.67
C GLY A 73 -4.98 -1.86 5.59
N ALA A 74 -5.06 -2.09 6.90
CA ALA A 74 -4.07 -1.58 7.86
C ALA A 74 -2.66 -2.10 7.57
N LEU A 75 -2.54 -3.40 7.26
CA LEU A 75 -1.27 -4.02 6.89
C LEU A 75 -0.69 -3.42 5.60
N GLY A 76 -1.49 -3.23 4.56
CA GLY A 76 -0.95 -2.69 3.32
C GLY A 76 -0.65 -1.18 3.38
N VAL A 77 -1.34 -0.39 4.22
CA VAL A 77 -0.92 0.99 4.53
C VAL A 77 0.42 1.01 5.26
N LEU A 78 0.61 0.09 6.21
CA LEU A 78 1.90 -0.05 6.90
C LEU A 78 3.01 -0.40 5.90
N LEU A 79 2.80 -1.38 5.03
CA LEU A 79 3.78 -1.78 4.00
C LEU A 79 4.05 -0.65 3.01
N PHE A 80 3.03 0.09 2.60
CA PHE A 80 3.20 1.28 1.76
C PHE A 80 4.18 2.27 2.40
N GLY A 81 3.95 2.64 3.67
CA GLY A 81 4.86 3.55 4.37
C GLY A 81 6.28 3.00 4.48
N LEU A 82 6.42 1.72 4.86
CA LEU A 82 7.73 1.09 5.01
C LEU A 82 8.53 1.04 3.70
N MET A 83 7.86 0.77 2.57
CA MET A 83 8.50 0.72 1.26
C MET A 83 8.74 2.12 0.68
N TYR A 84 7.75 3.01 0.73
CA TYR A 84 7.83 4.34 0.11
C TYR A 84 8.85 5.26 0.79
N PHE A 85 9.10 5.06 2.10
CA PHE A 85 10.12 5.82 2.84
C PHE A 85 11.44 5.05 3.00
N ASP A 86 11.60 3.90 2.33
CA ASP A 86 12.78 3.04 2.42
C ASP A 86 13.23 2.70 3.86
N ILE A 87 12.28 2.57 4.80
CA ILE A 87 12.56 2.36 6.24
C ILE A 87 13.25 1.00 6.48
N LEU A 88 12.89 -0.01 5.68
CA LEU A 88 13.42 -1.38 5.81
C LEU A 88 14.68 -1.63 4.99
N ALA A 89 14.94 -0.82 3.97
CA ALA A 89 16.06 -0.99 3.05
C ALA A 89 16.61 0.38 2.63
N PRO A 90 17.12 1.20 3.57
CA PRO A 90 17.75 2.46 3.21
C PRO A 90 18.92 2.15 2.27
N LEU A 91 18.92 2.75 1.07
CA LEU A 91 20.06 2.62 0.17
C LEU A 91 21.33 3.00 0.94
N PRO A 92 22.43 2.23 0.82
CA PRO A 92 23.70 2.66 1.37
C PRO A 92 23.99 4.06 0.82
N LYS A 93 24.15 5.03 1.72
CA LYS A 93 24.55 6.38 1.33
C LYS A 93 26.04 6.35 1.07
N ALA A 94 26.48 6.64 -0.16
CA ALA A 94 27.87 7.01 -0.41
C ALA A 94 28.31 8.09 0.58
N ALA A 95 29.41 7.82 1.28
CA ALA A 95 30.13 8.78 2.12
C ALA A 95 31.08 9.63 1.27
#